data_AF-A0A916B4F0-F1
#
_entry.id   AF-A0A916B4F0-F1
#
_cell.length_a   1.000
_cell.length_b   1.000
_cell.length_c   1.000
_cell.angle_alpha   90.00
_cell.angle_beta   90.00
_cell.angle_gamma   90.00
#
_symmetry.space_group_name_H-M   'P 1'
#
loop_
_entity.id
_entity.type
_entity.pdbx_description
1 polymer ?
#
loop_
_entity_poly.entity_id
_entity_poly.type
_entity_poly.pdbx_seq_one_letter_code
_entity_poly.pdbx_strand_id
1 'polypeptide(L)' 'MTATKKLAHKRLTLLQLAEKLGNVSKACRMHKVSRSQFYEYKR' A
#
# COMPACT_ATOMS: atom_id res chain seq x y z
N MET A 1 16.35 -13.48 -0.11
CA MET A 1 15.37 -12.39 0.07
C MET A 1 14.39 -12.77 1.17
N THR A 2 14.55 -12.26 2.38
CA THR A 2 13.67 -12.58 3.52
C THR A 2 12.23 -12.10 3.26
N ALA A 3 11.23 -12.82 3.77
CA ALA A 3 9.81 -12.52 3.56
C ALA A 3 9.41 -11.09 3.98
N THR A 4 10.12 -10.53 4.96
CA THR A 4 9.95 -9.16 5.45
C THR A 4 10.29 -8.10 4.41
N LYS A 5 11.36 -8.28 3.62
CA LYS A 5 11.74 -7.33 2.55
C LYS A 5 10.71 -7.28 1.43
N LYS A 6 10.14 -8.43 1.05
CA LYS A 6 9.07 -8.48 0.03
C LYS A 6 7.81 -7.74 0.50
N LEU A 7 7.50 -7.85 1.79
CA LEU A 7 6.34 -7.16 2.37
C LEU A 7 6.57 -5.65 2.45
N ALA A 8 7.77 -5.22 2.85
CA ALA A 8 8.14 -3.81 2.89
C ALA A 8 8.05 -3.14 1.50
N HIS A 9 8.55 -3.80 0.45
CA HIS A 9 8.42 -3.30 -0.92
C HIS A 9 6.96 -3.16 -1.35
N LYS A 10 6.11 -4.16 -1.06
CA LYS A 10 4.68 -4.08 -1.39
C LYS A 10 3.98 -2.91 -0.70
N ARG A 11 4.30 -2.64 0.57
CA ARG A 11 3.77 -1.49 1.31
C ARG A 11 4.23 -0.16 0.69
N LEU A 12 5.51 -0.07 0.35
CA LEU A 12 6.09 1.11 -0.29
C LEU A 12 5.41 1.41 -1.64
N THR A 13 5.25 0.40 -2.49
CA THR A 13 4.59 0.56 -3.80
C THR A 13 3.17 1.08 -3.66
N LEU A 14 2.44 0.59 -2.66
CA LEU A 14 1.06 0.99 -2.38
C LEU A 14 0.94 2.43 -1.88
N LEU A 15 1.88 2.90 -1.04
CA LEU A 15 1.92 4.29 -0.60
C LEU A 15 2.24 5.23 -1.77
N GLN A 16 3.26 4.91 -2.56
CA GLN A 16 3.64 5.70 -3.74
C GLN A 16 2.52 5.75 -4.78
N LEU A 17 1.82 4.64 -4.98
CA LEU A 17 0.71 4.57 -5.91
C LEU A 17 -0.49 5.40 -5.43
N ALA A 18 -0.80 5.36 -4.13
CA ALA A 18 -1.86 6.18 -3.56
C ALA A 18 -1.56 7.68 -3.68
N GLU A 19 -0.30 8.07 -3.48
CA GLU A 19 0.17 9.45 -3.64
C GLU A 19 0.09 9.90 -5.10
N LYS A 20 0.56 9.07 -6.05
CA LYS A 20 0.51 9.36 -7.48
C LYS A 20 -0.91 9.43 -8.05
N LEU A 21 -1.83 8.61 -7.53
CA LEU A 21 -3.25 8.64 -7.93
C LEU A 21 -4.04 9.74 -7.22
N GLY A 22 -3.55 10.30 -6.11
CA GLY A 22 -4.31 11.18 -5.22
C GLY A 22 -5.56 10.53 -4.62
N ASN A 23 -5.73 9.21 -4.80
CA ASN A 23 -6.96 8.49 -4.42
C ASN A 23 -6.62 7.14 -3.79
N VAL A 24 -6.60 7.15 -2.46
CA VAL A 24 -6.36 5.97 -1.61
C VAL A 24 -7.32 4.83 -1.95
N SER A 25 -8.59 5.13 -2.25
CA SER A 25 -9.59 4.10 -2.55
C SER A 25 -9.31 3.36 -3.85
N LYS A 26 -8.80 4.07 -4.87
CA LYS A 26 -8.43 3.48 -6.16
C LYS A 26 -7.17 2.62 -6.02
N ALA A 27 -6.19 3.08 -5.24
CA ALA A 27 -5.01 2.31 -4.89
C ALA A 27 -5.35 1.04 -4.08
N CYS A 28 -6.21 1.15 -3.06
CA CYS A 28 -6.68 0.02 -2.26
C CYS A 28 -7.40 -1.05 -3.10
N ARG A 29 -8.25 -0.65 -4.05
CA ARG A 29 -8.92 -1.59 -4.97
C ARG A 29 -7.92 -2.32 -5.86
N MET A 30 -6.91 -1.63 -6.38
CA MET A 30 -5.92 -2.23 -7.28
C MET A 30 -4.98 -3.20 -6.56
N HIS A 31 -4.65 -2.92 -5.30
CA HIS A 31 -3.80 -3.79 -4.47
C HIS A 31 -4.57 -4.79 -3.60
N LYS A 32 -5.90 -4.88 -3.73
CA LYS A 32 -6.79 -5.75 -2.92
C LYS A 32 -6.52 -5.65 -1.41
N VAL A 33 -6.37 -4.43 -0.93
CA VAL A 33 -6.08 -4.07 0.46
C VAL A 33 -7.19 -3.20 1.00
N SER A 34 -7.50 -3.38 2.28
CA SER A 34 -8.50 -2.55 2.94
C SER A 34 -7.95 -1.13 3.18
N ARG A 35 -8.86 -0.14 3.24
CA ARG A 35 -8.48 1.21 3.67
C ARG A 35 -7.88 1.20 5.07
N SER A 36 -8.35 0.31 5.94
CA SER A 36 -7.83 0.13 7.30
C SER A 36 -6.36 -0.26 7.26
N GLN A 37 -5.99 -1.29 6.49
CA GLN A 37 -4.60 -1.70 6.30
C GLN A 37 -3.74 -0.60 5.70
N PHE A 38 -4.28 0.20 4.77
CA PHE A 38 -3.55 1.35 4.22
C PHE A 38 -3.14 2.34 5.32
N TYR A 39 -4.06 2.70 6.22
CA TYR A 39 -3.75 3.58 7.33
C TYR A 39 -2.85 2.93 8.38
N GLU A 40 -2.94 1.61 8.58
CA GLU A 40 -1.99 0.87 9.43
C GLU A 40 -0.57 0.84 8.84
N TYR A 41 -0.41 0.86 7.52
CA TYR A 41 0.90 0.96 6.88
C TYR A 41 1.46 2.38 6.88
N LYS A 42 0.59 3.38 7.01
CA LYS A 42 0.97 4.79 7.12
C LYS A 42 1.36 5.19 8.55
N ARG A 43 0.79 4.50 9.56
CA ARG A 43 1.12 4.69 10.98
C ARG A 43 2.49 4.11 11.31
#